data_AF-A0A961NKC4-F1
#
_entry.id   AF-A0A961NKC4-F1
#
_cell.length_a   1.000
_cell.length_b   1.000
_cell.length_c   1.000
_cell.angle_alpha   90.00
_cell.angle_beta   90.00
_cell.angle_gamma   90.00
#
_symmetry.space_group_name_H-M   'P 1'
#
loop_
_entity.id
_entity.type
_entity.pdbx_description
1 polymer ?
#
loop_
_entity_poly.entity_id
_entity_poly.type
_entity_poly.pdbx_seq_one_letter_code
_entity_poly.pdbx_strand_id
1 'polypeptide(L)'
;MRIEALVVIKALADETRMRILAVLSREPLNVQEIQRVLNLKQSRVSRHLKIMERAGLLEGHREGAFVYYKYHQSIPHTPGLIALFASLGLIQNSRLMSDQAHWPASNEALLLPDEYGEDLERLEQLLEERRAATIDHFEQLQTGQEIGQQELVDSNYYRQGILRLLPDEPGVVADLGCGGGELSAMLARRVGRLICIDQSANMLERARRIIDSPQVEFRLGAIEHLPLGNAEARTVIASMVLHHVPDPDSAIREIVRVLAPGGRLILVELE
;
A
#
# COMPACT_ATOMS: atom_id res chain seq x y z
N MET A 1 21.17 5.95 20.09
CA MET A 1 22.50 5.75 19.49
C MET A 1 22.80 6.98 18.63
N ARG A 2 23.88 7.73 18.88
CA ARG A 2 24.17 8.97 18.14
C ARG A 2 24.75 8.59 16.78
N ILE A 3 23.95 8.68 15.71
CA ILE A 3 24.40 8.36 14.36
C ILE A 3 25.34 9.48 13.89
N GLU A 4 26.56 9.14 13.48
CA GLU A 4 27.52 10.10 12.95
C GLU A 4 27.12 10.50 11.52
N ALA A 5 26.90 11.81 11.29
CA ALA A 5 26.47 12.32 10.00
C ALA A 5 27.41 11.93 8.84
N LEU A 6 28.72 11.82 9.11
CA LEU A 6 29.71 11.39 8.13
C LEU A 6 29.50 9.93 7.68
N VAL A 7 29.09 9.04 8.59
CA VAL A 7 28.80 7.64 8.28
C VAL A 7 27.58 7.54 7.36
N VAL A 8 26.53 8.32 7.65
CA VAL A 8 25.34 8.42 6.80
C VAL A 8 25.69 8.97 5.42
N ILE A 9 26.41 10.09 5.35
CA ILE A 9 26.79 10.70 4.06
C ILE A 9 27.63 9.72 3.22
N LYS A 10 28.60 9.02 3.82
CA LYS A 10 29.37 7.98 3.12
C LYS A 10 28.51 6.81 2.66
N ALA A 11 27.49 6.44 3.43
CA ALA A 11 26.53 5.43 3.02
C ALA A 11 25.61 5.93 1.89
N LEU A 12 25.29 7.22 1.79
CA LEU A 12 24.46 7.76 0.71
C LEU A 12 25.25 8.14 -0.54
N ALA A 13 26.58 8.27 -0.47
CA ALA A 13 27.44 8.65 -1.59
C ALA A 13 27.59 7.59 -2.70
N ASP A 14 26.65 6.65 -2.81
CA ASP A 14 26.64 5.57 -3.78
C ASP A 14 25.24 5.44 -4.36
N GLU A 15 25.19 5.47 -5.68
CA GLU A 15 23.97 5.47 -6.47
C GLU A 15 23.08 4.26 -6.17
N THR A 16 23.67 3.07 -6.05
CA THR A 16 22.90 1.86 -5.73
C THR A 16 22.29 1.93 -4.34
N ARG A 17 23.00 2.49 -3.35
CA ARG A 17 22.44 2.68 -1.99
C ARG A 17 21.34 3.72 -1.96
N MET A 18 21.41 4.77 -2.79
CA MET A 18 20.31 5.73 -2.94
C MET A 18 19.07 5.08 -3.56
N ARG A 19 19.24 4.29 -4.62
CA ARG A 19 18.13 3.53 -5.25
C ARG A 19 17.48 2.54 -4.27
N ILE A 20 18.29 1.79 -3.51
CA ILE A 20 17.81 0.89 -2.42
C ILE A 20 17.03 1.67 -1.37
N LEU A 21 17.57 2.79 -0.88
CA LEU A 21 16.91 3.58 0.16
C LEU A 21 15.57 4.11 -0.31
N ALA A 22 15.50 4.53 -1.57
CA ALA A 22 14.30 5.12 -2.13
C ALA A 22 13.16 4.09 -2.26
N VAL A 23 13.43 2.85 -2.68
CA VAL A 23 12.40 1.80 -2.69
C VAL A 23 12.02 1.35 -1.27
N LEU A 24 12.99 1.23 -0.36
CA LEU A 24 12.76 0.84 1.05
C LEU A 24 12.10 1.93 1.90
N SER A 25 12.07 3.17 1.43
CA SER A 25 11.30 4.25 2.04
C SER A 25 9.79 4.14 1.80
N ARG A 26 9.39 3.36 0.77
CA ARG A 26 7.99 3.13 0.40
C ARG A 26 7.45 1.84 0.99
N GLU A 27 8.23 0.76 0.91
CA GLU A 27 7.79 -0.58 1.31
C GLU A 27 8.94 -1.41 1.90
N PRO A 28 8.71 -2.25 2.92
CA PRO A 28 9.66 -3.28 3.34
C PRO A 28 9.87 -4.37 2.27
N LEU A 29 11.12 -4.59 1.87
CA LEU A 29 11.49 -5.57 0.83
C LEU A 29 12.58 -6.54 1.31
N ASN A 30 12.51 -7.78 0.85
CA ASN A 30 13.58 -8.75 1.02
C ASN A 30 14.64 -8.63 -0.08
N VAL A 31 15.77 -9.34 0.07
CA VAL A 31 16.91 -9.26 -0.86
C VAL A 31 16.52 -9.61 -2.30
N GLN A 32 15.68 -10.63 -2.51
CA GLN A 32 15.29 -11.07 -3.85
C GLN A 32 14.40 -10.04 -4.54
N GLU A 33 13.51 -9.40 -3.78
CA GLU A 33 12.61 -8.36 -4.28
C GLU A 33 13.39 -7.09 -4.64
N ILE A 34 14.35 -6.68 -3.79
CA ILE A 34 15.23 -5.54 -4.10
C ILE A 34 16.04 -5.81 -5.38
N GLN A 35 16.55 -7.03 -5.56
CA GLN A 35 17.23 -7.40 -6.79
C GLN A 35 16.35 -7.28 -8.03
N ARG A 36 15.10 -7.72 -7.91
CA ARG A 36 14.14 -7.70 -9.01
C ARG A 36 13.73 -6.27 -9.35
N VAL A 37 13.39 -5.47 -8.34
CA VAL A 37 12.95 -4.08 -8.51
C VAL A 37 14.07 -3.23 -9.09
N LEU A 38 15.30 -3.36 -8.59
CA LEU A 38 16.44 -2.54 -9.03
C LEU A 38 17.24 -3.15 -10.20
N ASN A 39 16.84 -4.33 -10.68
CA ASN A 39 17.56 -5.11 -11.69
C ASN A 39 19.04 -5.36 -11.33
N LEU A 40 19.31 -5.77 -10.08
CA LEU A 40 20.66 -5.95 -9.51
C LEU A 40 21.02 -7.42 -9.25
N LYS A 41 22.33 -7.73 -9.32
CA LYS A 41 22.87 -9.04 -8.91
C LYS A 41 22.92 -9.17 -7.37
N GLN A 42 22.62 -10.37 -6.85
CA GLN A 42 22.48 -10.66 -5.41
C GLN A 42 23.71 -10.26 -4.57
N SER A 43 24.90 -10.59 -5.04
CA SER A 43 26.15 -10.33 -4.31
C SER A 43 26.43 -8.84 -4.11
N ARG A 44 25.81 -7.96 -4.91
CA ARG A 44 25.87 -6.51 -4.74
C ARG A 44 24.87 -6.03 -3.69
N VAL A 45 23.62 -6.50 -3.73
CA VAL A 45 22.54 -6.04 -2.83
C VAL A 45 22.85 -6.29 -1.36
N SER A 46 23.20 -7.52 -0.97
CA SER A 46 23.47 -7.84 0.44
C SER A 46 24.63 -7.03 1.04
N ARG A 47 25.64 -6.71 0.23
CA ARG A 47 26.76 -5.85 0.65
C ARG A 47 26.29 -4.43 0.95
N HIS A 48 25.45 -3.87 0.08
CA HIS A 48 24.89 -2.53 0.26
C HIS A 48 23.98 -2.45 1.48
N LEU A 49 23.09 -3.42 1.67
CA LEU A 49 22.20 -3.49 2.83
C LEU A 49 22.99 -3.51 4.16
N LYS A 50 24.05 -4.31 4.25
CA LYS A 50 24.91 -4.35 5.44
C LYS A 50 25.63 -3.03 5.73
N ILE A 51 26.02 -2.28 4.69
CA ILE A 51 26.62 -0.95 4.85
C ILE A 51 25.58 0.03 5.39
N MET A 52 24.36 0.00 4.86
CA MET A 52 23.28 0.89 5.25
C MET A 52 22.75 0.59 6.66
N GLU A 53 22.61 -0.69 7.02
CA GLU A 53 22.25 -1.15 8.37
C GLU A 53 23.29 -0.70 9.41
N ARG A 54 24.59 -0.86 9.10
CA ARG A 54 25.68 -0.33 9.96
C ARG A 54 25.67 1.19 10.09
N ALA A 55 25.23 1.89 9.06
CA ALA A 55 25.02 3.34 9.10
C ALA A 55 23.75 3.74 9.86
N GLY A 56 22.97 2.76 10.32
CA GLY A 56 21.71 2.97 11.03
C GLY A 56 20.55 3.36 10.14
N LEU A 57 20.69 3.29 8.80
CA LEU A 57 19.70 3.71 7.81
C LEU A 57 18.55 2.72 7.63
N LEU A 58 18.81 1.44 7.90
CA LEU A 58 17.87 0.35 7.69
C LEU A 58 17.75 -0.47 8.96
N GLU A 59 16.59 -1.07 9.14
CA GLU A 59 16.35 -2.15 10.11
C GLU A 59 15.86 -3.40 9.37
N GLY A 60 16.31 -4.56 9.81
CA GLY A 60 15.92 -5.85 9.28
C GLY A 60 14.97 -6.57 10.21
N HIS A 61 13.87 -7.11 9.68
CA HIS A 61 12.94 -7.98 10.38
C HIS A 61 12.89 -9.35 9.70
N ARG A 62 12.87 -10.42 10.49
CA ARG A 62 12.79 -11.79 9.94
C ARG A 62 11.35 -12.25 9.94
N GLU A 63 10.87 -12.64 8.78
CA GLU A 63 9.52 -13.17 8.58
C GLU A 63 9.64 -14.49 7.80
N GLY A 64 9.32 -15.59 8.47
CA GLY A 64 9.53 -16.94 7.93
C GLY A 64 10.97 -17.19 7.47
N ALA A 65 11.12 -17.58 6.20
CA ALA A 65 12.42 -17.86 5.59
C ALA A 65 13.19 -16.61 5.13
N PHE A 66 12.55 -15.44 5.13
CA PHE A 66 13.11 -14.22 4.55
C PHE A 66 13.46 -13.17 5.61
N VAL A 67 14.33 -12.23 5.22
CA VAL A 67 14.63 -11.03 6.02
C VAL A 67 14.21 -9.83 5.18
N TYR A 68 13.24 -9.08 5.69
CA TYR A 68 12.72 -7.86 5.10
C TYR A 68 13.45 -6.67 5.72
N TYR A 69 13.87 -5.74 4.88
CA TYR A 69 14.54 -4.51 5.30
C TYR A 69 13.54 -3.36 5.14
N LYS A 70 13.53 -2.43 6.09
CA LYS A 70 12.77 -1.18 5.99
C LYS A 70 13.62 0.02 6.34
N TYR A 71 13.24 1.17 5.80
CA TYR A 71 13.86 2.44 6.18
C TYR A 71 13.59 2.76 7.65
N HIS A 72 14.63 3.10 8.39
CA HIS A 72 14.53 3.43 9.80
C HIS A 72 14.20 4.93 9.95
N GLN A 73 12.92 5.25 10.22
CA GLN A 73 12.37 6.62 10.21
C GLN A 73 12.89 7.56 11.30
N SER A 74 13.66 7.07 12.29
CA SER A 74 14.21 7.92 13.37
C SER A 74 15.52 8.61 13.00
N ILE A 75 15.75 8.81 11.70
CA ILE A 75 16.92 9.51 11.14
C ILE A 75 16.34 10.72 10.40
N PRO A 76 16.72 11.98 10.68
CA PRO A 76 17.80 12.51 11.54
C PRO A 76 17.41 13.68 12.49
N HIS A 77 18.20 13.92 13.55
CA HIS A 77 18.07 15.09 14.44
C HIS A 77 18.88 16.32 14.00
N THR A 78 19.65 16.20 12.90
CA THR A 78 20.52 17.27 12.40
C THR A 78 19.91 17.95 11.17
N PRO A 79 19.79 19.29 11.17
CA PRO A 79 19.19 20.07 10.08
C PRO A 79 19.67 19.69 8.67
N GLY A 80 20.98 19.50 8.48
CA GLY A 80 21.55 19.17 7.17
C GLY A 80 21.16 17.80 6.62
N LEU A 81 20.98 16.80 7.48
CA LEU A 81 20.47 15.50 7.05
C LEU A 81 18.96 15.55 6.79
N ILE A 82 18.21 16.37 7.55
CA ILE A 82 16.77 16.54 7.31
C ILE A 82 16.58 17.16 5.91
N ALA A 83 17.33 18.22 5.60
CA ALA A 83 17.30 18.87 4.30
C ALA A 83 17.70 17.92 3.16
N LEU A 84 18.76 17.12 3.34
CA LEU A 84 19.17 16.11 2.35
C LEU A 84 18.05 15.10 2.08
N PHE A 85 17.49 14.50 3.12
CA PHE A 85 16.45 13.47 2.96
C PHE A 85 15.14 14.05 2.42
N ALA A 86 14.78 15.28 2.80
CA ALA A 86 13.65 16.01 2.22
C ALA A 86 13.88 16.28 0.72
N SER A 87 15.08 16.72 0.32
CA SER A 87 15.42 16.96 -1.10
C SER A 87 15.42 15.68 -1.96
N LEU A 88 15.56 14.51 -1.31
CA LEU A 88 15.48 13.19 -1.95
C LEU A 88 14.06 12.60 -1.93
N GLY A 89 13.06 13.33 -1.40
CA GLY A 89 11.68 12.84 -1.29
C GLY A 89 11.49 11.71 -0.27
N LEU A 90 12.49 11.46 0.60
CA LEU A 90 12.49 10.36 1.58
C LEU A 90 11.79 10.72 2.90
N ILE A 91 11.42 11.99 3.09
CA ILE A 91 10.63 12.48 4.23
C ILE A 91 9.34 13.09 3.68
N GLN A 92 8.21 12.42 3.92
CA GLN A 92 6.88 12.92 3.58
C GLN A 92 6.20 13.71 4.73
N ASN A 93 6.87 13.83 5.89
CA ASN A 93 6.30 14.45 7.08
C ASN A 93 6.31 15.99 7.02
N SER A 94 5.13 16.56 6.76
CA SER A 94 4.84 18.00 6.80
C SER A 94 5.22 18.68 8.13
N ARG A 95 5.25 17.95 9.25
CA ARG A 95 5.60 18.49 10.58
C ARG A 95 7.07 18.91 10.72
N LEU A 96 8.01 18.21 10.07
CA LEU A 96 9.44 18.54 10.16
C LEU A 96 9.82 19.78 9.33
N MET A 97 9.03 20.12 8.30
CA MET A 97 9.25 21.30 7.46
C MET A 97 8.80 22.62 8.11
N SER A 98 8.00 22.56 9.18
CA SER A 98 7.40 23.75 9.77
C SER A 98 8.35 24.60 10.63
N ASP A 99 9.47 24.04 11.10
CA ASP A 99 10.33 24.68 12.11
C ASP A 99 11.67 25.21 11.57
N GLN A 100 11.96 25.08 10.27
CA GLN A 100 13.19 25.61 9.66
C GLN A 100 12.86 26.45 8.43
N ALA A 101 12.56 27.73 8.69
CA ALA A 101 12.54 28.76 7.68
C ALA A 101 13.89 28.83 6.93
N HIS A 102 13.81 29.16 5.64
CA HIS A 102 14.93 29.50 4.73
C HIS A 102 15.60 28.36 3.93
N TRP A 103 14.85 27.38 3.41
CA TRP A 103 15.33 26.56 2.30
C TRP A 103 14.43 26.73 1.07
N PRO A 104 14.98 26.91 -0.15
CA PRO A 104 14.17 27.26 -1.30
C PRO A 104 13.19 26.12 -1.62
N ALA A 105 11.91 26.48 -1.70
CA ALA A 105 10.77 25.63 -2.05
C ALA A 105 10.79 25.17 -3.53
N SER A 106 11.93 25.32 -4.20
CA SER A 106 12.14 24.76 -5.53
C SER A 106 12.32 23.26 -5.38
N ASN A 107 11.19 22.56 -5.52
CA ASN A 107 10.98 21.16 -5.85
C ASN A 107 11.73 20.69 -7.13
N GLU A 108 12.91 21.25 -7.43
CA GLU A 108 13.84 20.58 -8.32
C GLU A 108 14.36 19.38 -7.53
N ALA A 109 13.59 18.29 -7.58
CA ALA A 109 13.99 16.99 -7.10
C ALA A 109 15.43 16.78 -7.54
N LEU A 110 16.33 16.58 -6.57
CA LEU A 110 17.70 16.23 -6.89
C LEU A 110 17.59 15.02 -7.84
N LEU A 111 18.07 15.18 -9.08
CA LEU A 111 17.88 14.23 -10.17
C LEU A 111 18.37 12.86 -9.71
N LEU A 112 17.47 12.04 -9.17
CA LEU A 112 17.70 10.63 -9.04
C LEU A 112 17.96 10.11 -10.47
N PRO A 113 18.86 9.14 -10.65
CA PRO A 113 19.18 8.62 -11.98
C PRO A 113 17.90 8.30 -12.77
N ASP A 114 17.90 8.43 -14.10
CA ASP A 114 16.72 8.16 -14.94
C ASP A 114 16.09 6.79 -14.64
N GLU A 115 16.94 5.82 -14.26
CA GLU A 115 16.61 4.46 -13.83
C GLU A 115 15.65 4.39 -12.63
N TYR A 116 15.56 5.48 -11.83
CA TYR A 116 14.73 5.56 -10.64
C TYR A 116 13.23 5.50 -10.96
N GLY A 117 12.79 6.12 -12.06
CA GLY A 117 11.40 6.06 -12.49
C GLY A 117 10.99 4.62 -12.79
N GLU A 118 11.84 3.90 -13.55
CA GLU A 118 11.61 2.49 -13.89
C GLU A 118 11.64 1.57 -12.66
N ASP A 119 12.49 1.86 -11.68
CA ASP A 119 12.53 1.10 -10.42
C ASP A 119 11.22 1.25 -9.65
N LEU A 120 10.62 2.44 -9.62
CA LEU A 120 9.34 2.66 -8.97
C LEU A 120 8.20 1.93 -9.69
N GLU A 121 8.20 1.91 -11.02
CA GLU A 121 7.22 1.13 -11.79
C GLU A 121 7.35 -0.38 -11.49
N ARG A 122 8.58 -0.91 -11.41
CA ARG A 122 8.81 -2.31 -11.03
C ARG A 122 8.41 -2.60 -9.59
N LEU A 123 8.59 -1.64 -8.68
CA LEU A 123 8.13 -1.75 -7.30
C LEU A 123 6.60 -1.86 -7.25
N GLU A 124 5.90 -1.01 -7.98
CA GLU A 124 4.44 -1.05 -8.07
C GLU A 124 3.95 -2.38 -8.64
N GLN A 125 4.59 -2.90 -9.68
CA GLN A 125 4.30 -4.23 -10.22
C GLN A 125 4.49 -5.34 -9.19
N LEU A 126 5.60 -5.30 -8.43
CA LEU A 126 5.88 -6.28 -7.38
C LEU A 126 4.85 -6.22 -6.26
N LEU A 127 4.48 -5.02 -5.83
CA LEU A 127 3.45 -4.82 -4.80
C LEU A 127 2.10 -5.35 -5.27
N GLU A 128 1.77 -5.13 -6.53
CA GLU A 128 0.55 -5.66 -7.12
C GLU A 128 0.55 -7.19 -7.16
N GLU A 129 1.68 -7.80 -7.52
CA GLU A 129 1.85 -9.26 -7.45
C GLU A 129 1.75 -9.79 -6.01
N ARG A 130 2.28 -9.08 -5.02
CA ARG A 130 2.14 -9.46 -3.60
C ARG A 130 0.68 -9.43 -3.17
N ARG A 131 -0.08 -8.39 -3.52
CA ARG A 131 -1.52 -8.29 -3.22
C ARG A 131 -2.28 -9.43 -3.89
N ALA A 132 -2.01 -9.68 -5.18
CA ALA A 132 -2.60 -10.75 -5.94
C ALA A 132 -2.27 -12.14 -5.36
N ALA A 133 -1.02 -12.40 -4.98
CA ALA A 133 -0.58 -13.67 -4.38
C ALA A 133 -1.13 -13.88 -2.98
N THR A 134 -1.30 -12.80 -2.20
CA THR A 134 -1.98 -12.83 -0.91
C THR A 134 -3.43 -13.30 -1.11
N ILE A 135 -4.12 -12.76 -2.11
CA ILE A 135 -5.48 -13.16 -2.47
C ILE A 135 -5.53 -14.61 -2.97
N ASP A 136 -4.64 -15.02 -3.86
CA ASP A 136 -4.55 -16.40 -4.36
C ASP A 136 -4.23 -17.42 -3.24
N HIS A 137 -3.38 -17.04 -2.27
CA HIS A 137 -3.11 -17.86 -1.08
C HIS A 137 -4.33 -17.96 -0.17
N PHE A 138 -5.06 -16.86 0.02
CA PHE A 138 -6.34 -16.86 0.73
C PHE A 138 -7.41 -17.71 0.03
N GLU A 139 -7.45 -17.75 -1.30
CA GLU A 139 -8.33 -18.66 -2.07
C GLU A 139 -7.95 -20.13 -1.88
N GLN A 140 -6.66 -20.46 -1.91
CA GLN A 140 -6.18 -21.84 -1.70
C GLN A 140 -6.51 -22.36 -0.28
N LEU A 141 -6.44 -21.50 0.74
CA LEU A 141 -6.85 -21.83 2.11
C LEU A 141 -8.35 -22.19 2.20
N GLN A 142 -9.21 -21.62 1.34
CA GLN A 142 -10.65 -21.97 1.29
C GLN A 142 -10.94 -23.30 0.58
N THR A 143 -10.01 -23.81 -0.24
CA THR A 143 -10.18 -25.09 -0.98
C THR A 143 -9.73 -26.34 -0.20
N GLY A 144 -9.33 -26.18 1.08
CA GLY A 144 -9.18 -27.31 2.00
C GLY A 144 -7.81 -27.97 2.04
N GLN A 145 -6.72 -27.21 1.95
CA GLN A 145 -5.41 -27.70 2.43
C GLN A 145 -5.09 -27.07 3.79
N GLU A 146 -5.14 -27.90 4.83
CA GLU A 146 -4.73 -27.56 6.20
C GLU A 146 -3.27 -27.11 6.20
N ILE A 147 -3.03 -25.80 6.33
CA ILE A 147 -1.75 -25.25 6.73
C ILE A 147 -1.94 -24.61 8.10
N GLY A 148 -0.97 -24.86 8.99
CA GLY A 148 -1.00 -24.66 10.44
C GLY A 148 -1.79 -23.46 10.96
N GLN A 149 -2.63 -23.76 11.95
CA GLN A 149 -3.45 -22.84 12.76
C GLN A 149 -2.60 -21.85 13.59
N GLN A 150 -1.97 -20.86 12.99
CA GLN A 150 -1.42 -19.75 13.76
C GLN A 150 -1.41 -18.45 12.93
N GLU A 151 -2.32 -17.54 13.32
CA GLU A 151 -2.33 -16.10 13.03
C GLU A 151 -2.86 -15.57 11.68
N LEU A 152 -3.92 -16.17 11.13
CA LEU A 152 -4.71 -15.49 10.09
C LEU A 152 -6.18 -15.45 10.51
N VAL A 153 -6.72 -14.24 10.68
CA VAL A 153 -8.16 -14.01 10.93
C VAL A 153 -8.93 -14.67 9.78
N ASP A 154 -9.84 -15.61 10.09
CA ASP A 154 -10.66 -16.28 9.09
C ASP A 154 -11.38 -15.23 8.24
N SER A 155 -10.99 -15.11 6.97
CA SER A 155 -11.55 -14.09 6.09
C SER A 155 -13.05 -14.23 5.90
N ASN A 156 -13.60 -15.43 6.07
CA ASN A 156 -15.03 -15.65 6.06
C ASN A 156 -15.72 -15.03 7.29
N TYR A 157 -15.07 -14.98 8.46
CA TYR A 157 -15.64 -14.41 9.67
C TYR A 157 -16.04 -12.94 9.49
N TYR A 158 -15.10 -12.08 9.07
CA TYR A 158 -15.41 -10.66 8.91
C TYR A 158 -16.29 -10.40 7.69
N ARG A 159 -16.15 -11.16 6.58
CA ARG A 159 -17.03 -11.05 5.41
C ARG A 159 -18.48 -11.35 5.77
N GLN A 160 -18.74 -12.38 6.56
CA GLN A 160 -20.10 -12.67 7.07
C GLN A 160 -20.59 -11.56 8.01
N GLY A 161 -19.70 -10.95 8.81
CA GLY A 161 -20.00 -9.76 9.59
C GLY A 161 -20.48 -8.59 8.73
N ILE A 162 -19.75 -8.26 7.66
CA ILE A 162 -20.10 -7.20 6.69
C ILE A 162 -21.50 -7.45 6.10
N LEU A 163 -21.79 -8.69 5.70
CA LEU A 163 -23.08 -9.05 5.11
C LEU A 163 -24.26 -8.86 6.07
N ARG A 164 -24.04 -9.05 7.38
CA ARG A 164 -25.07 -8.80 8.41
C ARG A 164 -25.29 -7.32 8.71
N LEU A 165 -24.32 -6.48 8.35
CA LEU A 165 -24.39 -5.03 8.50
C LEU A 165 -24.99 -4.32 7.28
N LEU A 166 -25.28 -5.04 6.20
CA LEU A 166 -26.00 -4.48 5.05
C LEU A 166 -27.39 -3.99 5.48
N PRO A 167 -27.83 -2.81 5.03
CA PRO A 167 -29.20 -2.36 5.28
C PRO A 167 -30.20 -3.17 4.44
N ASP A 168 -31.41 -3.36 4.97
CA ASP A 168 -32.52 -3.99 4.24
C ASP A 168 -33.07 -3.09 3.12
N GLU A 169 -32.84 -1.77 3.22
CA GLU A 169 -33.31 -0.80 2.23
C GLU A 169 -32.52 -0.91 0.92
N PRO A 170 -33.20 -0.90 -0.24
CA PRO A 170 -32.54 -0.93 -1.52
C PRO A 170 -31.70 0.33 -1.75
N GLY A 171 -30.57 0.16 -2.43
CA GLY A 171 -29.68 1.26 -2.79
C GLY A 171 -28.40 0.77 -3.44
N VAL A 172 -27.61 1.72 -3.93
CA VAL A 172 -26.28 1.46 -4.47
C VAL A 172 -25.34 1.10 -3.34
N VAL A 173 -24.64 -0.02 -3.46
CA VAL A 173 -23.55 -0.42 -2.58
C VAL A 173 -22.23 -0.25 -3.32
N ALA A 174 -21.25 0.41 -2.71
CA ALA A 174 -19.90 0.54 -3.25
C ALA A 174 -18.93 -0.30 -2.41
N ASP A 175 -18.15 -1.16 -3.07
CA ASP A 175 -17.09 -1.97 -2.46
C ASP A 175 -15.73 -1.38 -2.87
N LEU A 176 -15.04 -0.73 -1.93
CA LEU A 176 -13.81 0.02 -2.16
C LEU A 176 -12.59 -0.85 -1.88
N GLY A 177 -11.72 -0.98 -2.88
CA GLY A 177 -10.65 -1.99 -2.89
C GLY A 177 -11.25 -3.39 -2.97
N CYS A 178 -12.13 -3.62 -3.95
CA CYS A 178 -12.85 -4.88 -4.07
C CYS A 178 -11.93 -6.10 -4.31
N GLY A 179 -10.67 -5.86 -4.69
CA GLY A 179 -9.67 -6.90 -4.90
C GLY A 179 -10.14 -7.93 -5.92
N GLY A 180 -9.94 -9.21 -5.59
CA GLY A 180 -10.30 -10.36 -6.43
C GLY A 180 -11.80 -10.59 -6.52
N GLY A 181 -12.60 -9.87 -5.73
CA GLY A 181 -14.05 -9.86 -5.81
C GLY A 181 -14.73 -10.91 -4.93
N GLU A 182 -14.07 -11.53 -3.96
CA GLU A 182 -14.66 -12.61 -3.15
C GLU A 182 -15.79 -12.07 -2.26
N LEU A 183 -15.53 -10.95 -1.56
CA LEU A 183 -16.57 -10.24 -0.81
C LEU A 183 -17.64 -9.72 -1.77
N SER A 184 -17.23 -9.08 -2.88
CA SER A 184 -18.13 -8.57 -3.91
C SER A 184 -19.05 -9.66 -4.48
N ALA A 185 -18.58 -10.89 -4.67
CA ALA A 185 -19.38 -12.01 -5.14
C ALA A 185 -20.45 -12.42 -4.13
N MET A 186 -20.15 -12.32 -2.83
CA MET A 186 -21.14 -12.52 -1.76
C MET A 186 -22.13 -11.36 -1.68
N LEU A 187 -21.67 -10.12 -1.85
CA LEU A 187 -22.49 -8.91 -1.89
C LEU A 187 -23.46 -8.94 -3.08
N ALA A 188 -22.97 -9.31 -4.26
CA ALA A 188 -23.72 -9.39 -5.50
C ALA A 188 -24.93 -10.33 -5.42
N ARG A 189 -25.00 -11.25 -4.46
CA ARG A 189 -26.17 -12.11 -4.23
C ARG A 189 -27.24 -11.49 -3.33
N ARG A 190 -26.91 -10.40 -2.62
CA ARG A 190 -27.77 -9.76 -1.61
C ARG A 190 -28.20 -8.34 -1.97
N VAL A 191 -27.45 -7.66 -2.83
CA VAL A 191 -27.69 -6.23 -3.16
C VAL A 191 -28.20 -6.07 -4.59
N GLY A 192 -29.07 -5.09 -4.80
CA GLY A 192 -29.67 -4.84 -6.11
C GLY A 192 -28.81 -4.02 -7.08
N ARG A 193 -27.79 -3.31 -6.59
CA ARG A 193 -26.77 -2.63 -7.41
C ARG A 193 -25.47 -2.52 -6.62
N LEU A 194 -24.39 -3.07 -7.18
CA LEU A 194 -23.05 -3.08 -6.59
C LEU A 194 -22.06 -2.38 -7.53
N ILE A 195 -21.25 -1.47 -7.00
CA ILE A 195 -20.15 -0.83 -7.70
C ILE A 195 -18.86 -1.28 -7.02
N CYS A 196 -18.07 -2.10 -7.71
CA CYS A 196 -16.77 -2.57 -7.28
C CYS A 196 -15.68 -1.61 -7.79
N ILE A 197 -14.86 -1.09 -6.89
CA ILE A 197 -13.80 -0.13 -7.21
C ILE A 197 -12.48 -0.70 -6.74
N ASP A 198 -11.50 -0.70 -7.64
CA ASP A 198 -10.11 -1.05 -7.31
C ASP A 198 -9.17 -0.21 -8.18
N GLN A 199 -7.99 0.11 -7.64
CA GLN A 199 -6.95 0.83 -8.38
C GLN A 199 -6.21 -0.07 -9.37
N SER A 200 -6.29 -1.39 -9.18
CA SER A 200 -5.65 -2.37 -10.05
C SER A 200 -6.61 -2.88 -11.11
N ALA A 201 -6.26 -2.64 -12.37
CA ALA A 201 -6.97 -3.22 -13.51
C ALA A 201 -6.94 -4.76 -13.49
N ASN A 202 -5.83 -5.36 -13.04
CA ASN A 202 -5.67 -6.81 -12.94
C ASN A 202 -6.63 -7.40 -11.90
N MET A 203 -6.81 -6.75 -10.76
CA MET A 203 -7.76 -7.19 -9.74
C MET A 203 -9.20 -7.13 -10.25
N LEU A 204 -9.56 -6.03 -10.93
CA LEU A 204 -10.87 -5.92 -11.57
C LEU A 204 -11.10 -6.97 -12.68
N GLU A 205 -10.07 -7.36 -13.42
CA GLU A 205 -10.17 -8.47 -14.36
C GLU A 205 -10.43 -9.81 -13.67
N ARG A 206 -9.77 -10.07 -12.53
CA ARG A 206 -10.01 -11.28 -11.72
C ARG A 206 -11.44 -11.30 -11.18
N ALA A 207 -11.89 -10.20 -10.59
CA ALA A 207 -13.24 -10.07 -10.05
C ALA A 207 -14.33 -10.28 -11.10
N ARG A 208 -14.13 -9.77 -12.32
CA ARG A 208 -15.02 -10.02 -13.46
C ARG A 208 -15.13 -11.48 -13.88
N ARG A 209 -14.11 -12.32 -13.60
CA ARG A 209 -14.17 -13.76 -13.94
C ARG A 209 -15.04 -14.56 -12.98
N ILE A 210 -15.18 -14.12 -11.73
CA ILE A 210 -15.95 -14.85 -10.70
C ILE A 210 -17.33 -14.24 -10.43
N ILE A 211 -17.55 -12.99 -10.84
CA ILE A 211 -18.82 -12.29 -10.69
C ILE A 211 -19.48 -12.10 -12.06
N ASP A 212 -20.39 -13.02 -12.39
CA ASP A 212 -21.28 -12.88 -13.54
C ASP A 212 -22.65 -12.37 -13.07
N SER A 213 -22.81 -11.05 -13.04
CA SER A 213 -24.07 -10.44 -12.63
C SER A 213 -24.28 -9.06 -13.24
N PRO A 214 -25.46 -8.78 -13.86
CA PRO A 214 -25.74 -7.50 -14.50
C PRO A 214 -25.91 -6.34 -13.53
N GLN A 215 -26.06 -6.62 -12.24
CA GLN A 215 -26.18 -5.61 -11.18
C GLN A 215 -24.83 -5.15 -10.61
N VAL A 216 -23.72 -5.67 -11.14
CA VAL A 216 -22.37 -5.37 -10.68
C VAL A 216 -21.63 -4.56 -11.74
N GLU A 217 -21.17 -3.37 -11.35
CA GLU A 217 -20.33 -2.49 -12.15
C GLU A 217 -18.90 -2.52 -11.60
N PHE A 218 -17.91 -2.56 -12.48
CA PHE A 218 -16.49 -2.49 -12.09
C PHE A 218 -15.89 -1.19 -12.59
N ARG A 219 -15.34 -0.36 -11.69
CA ARG A 219 -14.73 0.93 -12.02
C ARG A 219 -13.27 0.96 -11.54
N LEU A 220 -12.36 1.33 -12.43
CA LEU A 220 -10.96 1.56 -12.10
C LEU A 220 -10.81 2.91 -11.39
N GLY A 221 -10.21 2.92 -10.20
CA GLY A 221 -9.98 4.16 -9.46
C GLY A 221 -9.36 3.94 -8.08
N ALA A 222 -8.66 4.96 -7.60
CA ALA A 222 -8.11 5.00 -6.25
C ALA A 222 -9.14 5.53 -5.24
N ILE A 223 -9.01 5.17 -3.97
CA ILE A 223 -9.98 5.58 -2.93
C ILE A 223 -9.85 7.07 -2.62
N GLU A 224 -8.68 7.66 -2.84
CA GLU A 224 -8.40 9.09 -2.74
C GLU A 224 -9.02 9.91 -3.88
N HIS A 225 -9.54 9.25 -4.93
CA HIS A 225 -10.25 9.89 -6.03
C HIS A 225 -11.30 8.95 -6.63
N LEU A 226 -12.43 8.81 -5.94
CA LEU A 226 -13.41 7.78 -6.29
C LEU A 226 -14.14 8.11 -7.60
N PRO A 227 -14.26 7.14 -8.54
CA PRO A 227 -15.04 7.28 -9.77
C PRO A 227 -16.55 7.16 -9.49
N LEU A 228 -17.03 7.97 -8.55
CA LEU A 228 -18.41 8.05 -8.06
C LEU A 228 -18.84 9.51 -7.94
N GLY A 229 -20.09 9.80 -8.27
CA GLY A 229 -20.74 11.07 -8.02
C GLY A 229 -20.95 11.35 -6.53
N ASN A 230 -21.26 12.60 -6.20
CA ASN A 230 -21.61 12.98 -4.84
C ASN A 230 -22.91 12.27 -4.42
N ALA A 231 -22.93 11.69 -3.22
CA ALA A 231 -24.09 10.96 -2.69
C ALA A 231 -24.60 9.81 -3.60
N GLU A 232 -23.76 9.23 -4.46
CA GLU A 232 -24.14 8.13 -5.37
C GLU A 232 -24.37 6.81 -4.62
N ALA A 233 -23.63 6.55 -3.54
CA ALA A 233 -23.67 5.30 -2.81
C ALA A 233 -24.48 5.41 -1.52
N ARG A 234 -25.42 4.48 -1.30
CA ARG A 234 -26.16 4.39 -0.04
C ARG A 234 -25.37 3.64 1.03
N THR A 235 -24.61 2.62 0.61
CA THR A 235 -23.68 1.90 1.48
C THR A 235 -22.31 1.93 0.85
N VAL A 236 -21.29 2.27 1.63
CA VAL A 236 -19.89 2.17 1.24
C VAL A 236 -19.22 1.15 2.15
N ILE A 237 -18.48 0.22 1.55
CA ILE A 237 -17.72 -0.80 2.26
C ILE A 237 -16.25 -0.53 1.97
N ALA A 238 -15.46 -0.39 3.03
CA ALA A 238 -14.01 -0.34 2.96
C ALA A 238 -13.49 -1.44 3.89
N SER A 239 -13.02 -2.54 3.32
CA SER A 239 -12.61 -3.72 4.08
C SER A 239 -11.18 -4.08 3.74
N MET A 240 -10.29 -4.05 4.72
CA MET A 240 -8.88 -4.43 4.56
C MET A 240 -8.19 -3.64 3.44
N VAL A 241 -8.38 -2.30 3.42
CA VAL A 241 -7.94 -1.47 2.29
C VAL A 241 -7.29 -0.15 2.70
N LEU A 242 -7.75 0.51 3.76
CA LEU A 242 -7.21 1.79 4.20
C LEU A 242 -5.76 1.68 4.68
N HIS A 243 -5.33 0.52 5.18
CA HIS A 243 -3.93 0.29 5.55
C HIS A 243 -2.96 0.29 4.35
N HIS A 244 -3.48 0.24 3.12
CA HIS A 244 -2.70 0.40 1.89
C HIS A 244 -2.76 1.83 1.31
N VAL A 245 -3.56 2.72 1.89
CA VAL A 245 -3.77 4.08 1.40
C VAL A 245 -2.73 5.02 2.04
N PRO A 246 -1.90 5.72 1.24
CA PRO A 246 -0.89 6.65 1.77
C PRO A 246 -1.47 7.86 2.52
N ASP A 247 -2.64 8.36 2.09
CA ASP A 247 -3.38 9.45 2.74
C ASP A 247 -4.80 9.00 3.12
N PRO A 248 -4.96 8.35 4.30
CA PRO A 248 -6.27 7.92 4.78
C PRO A 248 -7.27 9.07 4.98
N ASP A 249 -6.80 10.28 5.29
CA ASP A 249 -7.66 11.45 5.48
C ASP A 249 -8.30 11.91 4.17
N SER A 250 -7.57 11.82 3.04
CA SER A 250 -8.13 12.04 1.71
C SER A 250 -9.14 10.97 1.34
N ALA A 251 -8.82 9.69 1.57
CA ALA A 251 -9.74 8.58 1.33
C ALA A 251 -11.05 8.71 2.13
N ILE A 252 -10.98 9.06 3.41
CA ILE A 252 -12.17 9.27 4.24
C ILE A 252 -13.03 10.42 3.71
N ARG A 253 -12.41 11.53 3.26
CA ARG A 253 -13.14 12.65 2.65
C ARG A 253 -13.90 12.23 1.38
N GLU A 254 -13.25 11.44 0.53
CA GLU A 254 -13.90 10.90 -0.67
C GLU A 254 -15.03 9.94 -0.33
N ILE A 255 -14.84 9.03 0.64
CA ILE A 255 -15.89 8.15 1.15
C ILE A 255 -17.11 8.95 1.60
N VAL A 256 -16.90 10.03 2.38
CA VAL A 256 -17.97 10.90 2.85
C VAL A 256 -18.66 11.63 1.68
N ARG A 257 -17.90 12.07 0.68
CA ARG A 257 -18.44 12.75 -0.51
C ARG A 257 -19.41 11.86 -1.29
N VAL A 258 -19.06 10.60 -1.49
CA VAL A 258 -19.85 9.65 -2.30
C VAL A 258 -21.00 9.03 -1.52
N LEU A 259 -20.95 9.07 -0.18
CA LEU A 259 -21.99 8.51 0.67
C LEU A 259 -23.23 9.43 0.69
N ALA A 260 -24.39 8.84 0.42
CA ALA A 260 -25.66 9.54 0.48
C ALA A 260 -25.99 9.98 1.92
N PRO A 261 -26.76 11.08 2.10
CA PRO A 261 -27.28 11.45 3.42
C PRO A 261 -28.06 10.29 4.05
N GLY A 262 -27.72 9.92 5.30
CA GLY A 262 -28.30 8.75 5.97
C GLY A 262 -27.77 7.39 5.49
N GLY A 263 -26.76 7.40 4.61
CA GLY A 263 -26.06 6.21 4.15
C GLY A 263 -25.18 5.58 5.25
N ARG A 264 -24.70 4.36 4.98
CA ARG A 264 -23.89 3.58 5.91
C ARG A 264 -22.47 3.36 5.37
N LEU A 265 -21.48 3.66 6.20
CA LEU A 265 -20.11 3.19 5.99
C LEU A 265 -19.88 1.92 6.82
N ILE A 266 -19.39 0.87 6.20
CA ILE A 266 -18.91 -0.35 6.86
C ILE A 266 -17.39 -0.38 6.70
N LEU A 267 -16.67 -0.23 7.81
CA LEU A 267 -15.21 -0.25 7.84
C LEU A 267 -14.72 -1.49 8.60
N VAL A 268 -13.81 -2.25 7.99
CA VAL A 268 -13.14 -3.40 8.61
C VAL A 268 -11.65 -3.26 8.37
N GLU A 269 -10.85 -3.30 9.44
CA GLU A 269 -9.39 -3.21 9.34
C GLU A 269 -8.65 -4.10 10.34
N LEU A 270 -7.34 -4.28 10.09
CA LEU A 270 -6.40 -4.89 11.03
C LEU A 270 -6.13 -3.93 12.21
N GLU A 271 -5.94 -4.50 13.40
CA GLU A 271 -5.52 -3.79 14.61
C GLU A 271 -4.01 -3.54 14.61
#